data_AF-A0A6L9W2U3-F1
#
_entry.id   AF-A0A6L9W2U3-F1
#
_cell.length_a   1.000
_cell.length_b   1.000
_cell.length_c   1.000
_cell.angle_alpha   90.00
_cell.angle_beta   90.00
_cell.angle_gamma   90.00
#
_symmetry.space_group_name_H-M   'P 1'
#
loop_
_entity.id
_entity.type
_entity.pdbx_description
1 polymer ?
#
loop_
_entity_poly.entity_id
_entity_poly.type
_entity_poly.pdbx_seq_one_letter_code
_entity_poly.pdbx_strand_id
1 'polypeptide(L)'
;MKPDSDFGKNRTRDDGLSFYCLACNRRRNRAWYREHRRARGHEVRDLSWVPDGYRWCPACRTAVPVEEFTKNSALPSGFGTRCKSCHNAESKEAYWRRRYGITRSAVDAIRASQRDRCGICGDASPQHLDHDHDSGRIRALLCQRCNHGLGLFRDEPALLHTAALYVTGHRQQHALESLLAAACNEGQDGPADVSSRR
;
A
#
# COMPACT_ATOMS: atom_id res chain seq x y z
N MET A 1 -13.97 57.61 22.59
CA MET A 1 -15.15 56.79 22.29
C MET A 1 -14.89 56.00 21.01
N LYS A 2 -15.37 54.74 20.91
CA LYS A 2 -15.28 53.96 19.67
C LYS A 2 -16.52 54.24 18.81
N PRO A 3 -16.43 54.20 17.47
CA PRO A 3 -17.57 54.41 16.59
C PRO A 3 -18.57 53.25 16.69
N ASP A 4 -19.84 53.52 16.42
CA ASP A 4 -20.92 52.51 16.46
C ASP A 4 -20.66 51.32 15.52
N SER A 5 -19.93 51.55 14.41
CA SER A 5 -19.48 50.50 13.48
C SER A 5 -18.59 49.45 14.12
N ASP A 6 -17.94 49.76 15.24
CA ASP A 6 -17.09 48.83 15.97
C ASP A 6 -17.91 47.86 16.84
N PHE A 7 -19.22 48.04 16.94
CA PHE A 7 -20.11 47.22 17.77
C PHE A 7 -21.03 46.36 16.91
N GLY A 8 -21.28 45.12 17.37
CA GLY A 8 -22.30 44.27 16.74
C GLY A 8 -23.71 44.75 17.09
N LYS A 9 -24.72 44.35 16.32
CA LYS A 9 -26.12 44.70 16.63
C LYS A 9 -26.65 43.85 17.78
N ASN A 10 -27.37 44.47 18.71
CA ASN A 10 -28.13 43.78 19.74
C ASN A 10 -29.53 44.40 19.88
N ARG A 11 -30.54 43.68 19.39
CA ARG A 11 -31.94 44.16 19.34
C ARG A 11 -32.59 44.24 20.72
N THR A 12 -31.97 43.73 21.78
CA THR A 12 -32.50 43.75 23.13
C THR A 12 -32.07 44.98 23.93
N ARG A 13 -31.29 45.89 23.34
CA ARG A 13 -30.79 47.10 23.97
C ARG A 13 -31.34 48.32 23.25
N ASP A 14 -31.54 49.40 24.01
CA ASP A 14 -32.15 50.63 23.51
C ASP A 14 -31.32 51.29 22.40
N ASP A 15 -29.99 51.22 22.50
CA ASP A 15 -29.04 51.70 21.50
C ASP A 15 -28.90 50.77 20.28
N GLY A 16 -29.49 49.57 20.34
CA GLY A 16 -29.36 48.56 19.29
C GLY A 16 -27.95 47.98 19.13
N LEU A 17 -27.01 48.29 20.03
CA LEU A 17 -25.60 47.92 19.93
C LEU A 17 -25.17 46.95 21.04
N SER A 18 -24.23 46.07 20.71
CA SER A 18 -23.61 45.14 21.65
C SER A 18 -22.80 45.91 22.70
N PHE A 19 -22.85 45.46 23.96
CA PHE A 19 -22.06 46.04 25.05
C PHE A 19 -20.54 46.00 24.79
N TYR A 20 -20.07 44.96 24.09
CA TYR A 20 -18.67 44.83 23.69
C TYR A 20 -18.49 45.16 22.21
N CYS A 21 -17.43 45.89 21.87
CA CYS A 21 -16.99 46.04 20.48
C CYS A 21 -16.63 44.67 19.87
N LEU A 22 -16.72 44.55 18.55
CA LEU A 22 -16.46 43.34 17.76
C LEU A 22 -15.08 42.73 18.10
N ALA A 23 -14.05 43.57 18.27
CA ALA A 23 -12.72 43.10 18.63
C ALA A 23 -12.67 42.46 20.03
N CYS A 24 -13.28 43.10 21.04
CA CYS A 24 -13.36 42.56 22.40
C CYS A 24 -14.22 41.29 22.43
N ASN A 25 -15.33 41.27 21.69
CA ASN A 25 -16.22 40.11 21.63
C ASN A 25 -15.54 38.92 20.96
N ARG A 26 -14.80 39.13 19.85
CA ARG A 26 -13.99 38.08 19.19
C ARG A 26 -12.93 37.52 20.14
N ARG A 27 -12.24 38.37 20.89
CA ARG A 27 -11.20 37.97 21.86
C ARG A 27 -11.80 37.09 22.97
N ARG A 28 -12.89 37.57 23.58
CA ARG A 28 -13.62 36.84 24.63
C ARG A 28 -14.15 35.50 24.12
N ASN A 29 -14.81 35.49 22.96
CA ASN A 29 -15.37 34.26 22.39
C ASN A 29 -14.28 33.25 22.02
N ARG A 30 -13.13 33.69 21.50
CA ARG A 30 -11.97 32.81 21.24
C ARG A 30 -11.41 32.20 22.53
N ALA A 31 -11.30 32.98 23.61
CA ALA A 31 -10.84 32.50 24.91
C ALA A 31 -11.81 31.47 25.50
N TRP A 32 -13.10 31.81 25.57
CA TRP A 32 -14.16 30.91 26.03
C TRP A 32 -14.21 29.61 25.20
N TYR A 33 -14.15 29.69 23.87
CA TYR A 33 -14.13 28.51 23.01
C TYR A 33 -12.95 27.58 23.31
N ARG A 34 -11.74 28.14 23.50
CA ARG A 34 -10.53 27.37 23.83
C ARG A 34 -10.67 26.67 25.18
N GLU A 35 -11.13 27.39 26.20
CA GLU A 35 -11.35 26.85 27.55
C GLU A 35 -12.43 25.77 27.55
N HIS A 36 -13.57 26.04 26.92
CA HIS A 36 -14.72 25.14 26.86
C HIS A 36 -14.43 23.83 26.11
N ARG A 37 -13.58 23.88 25.07
CA ARG A 37 -13.08 22.70 24.36
C ARG A 37 -12.14 21.88 25.26
N ARG A 38 -11.21 22.55 25.95
CA ARG A 38 -10.27 21.90 26.89
C ARG A 38 -10.99 21.22 28.06
N ALA A 39 -12.02 21.87 28.63
CA ALA A 39 -12.85 21.30 29.69
C ALA A 39 -13.59 20.02 29.27
N ARG A 40 -13.84 19.83 27.96
CA ARG A 40 -14.39 18.59 27.38
C ARG A 40 -13.32 17.58 26.96
N GLY A 41 -12.07 17.80 27.31
CA GLY A 41 -10.95 16.93 26.94
C GLY A 41 -10.54 17.04 25.46
N HIS A 42 -11.01 18.05 24.73
CA HIS A 42 -10.59 18.25 23.34
C HIS A 42 -9.31 19.10 23.28
N GLU A 43 -8.29 18.56 22.62
CA GLU A 43 -7.10 19.32 22.26
C GLU A 43 -7.45 20.44 21.27
N VAL A 44 -7.02 21.66 21.58
CA VAL A 44 -7.14 22.81 20.67
C VAL A 44 -5.76 23.06 20.07
N ARG A 45 -5.62 22.75 18.79
CA ARG A 45 -4.37 22.94 18.04
C ARG A 45 -4.04 24.43 17.93
N ASP A 46 -2.80 24.78 18.25
CA ASP A 46 -2.29 26.11 17.96
C ASP A 46 -1.72 26.18 16.55
N LEU A 47 -2.34 27.02 15.71
CA LEU A 47 -1.94 27.26 14.33
C LEU A 47 -1.42 28.70 14.16
N SER A 48 -1.04 29.37 15.26
CA SER A 48 -0.50 30.73 15.27
C SER A 48 0.78 30.90 14.43
N TRP A 49 1.52 29.80 14.22
CA TRP A 49 2.75 29.76 13.44
C TRP A 49 2.54 29.64 11.93
N VAL A 50 1.31 29.36 11.46
CA VAL A 50 1.02 29.20 10.03
C VAL A 50 1.01 30.58 9.36
N PRO A 51 1.85 30.84 8.34
CA PRO A 51 1.89 32.13 7.68
C PRO A 51 0.61 32.46 6.91
N ASP A 52 0.38 33.74 6.65
CA ASP A 52 -0.69 34.18 5.76
C ASP A 52 -0.50 33.59 4.35
N GLY A 53 -1.60 33.16 3.72
CA GLY A 53 -1.55 32.43 2.45
C GLY A 53 -1.24 30.93 2.59
N TYR A 54 -1.02 30.43 3.81
CA TYR A 54 -0.80 29.01 4.07
C TYR A 54 -1.94 28.41 4.92
N ARG A 55 -2.11 27.10 4.81
CA ARG A 55 -2.98 26.29 5.66
C ARG A 55 -2.24 25.08 6.15
N TRP A 56 -2.47 24.72 7.40
CA TRP A 56 -1.92 23.49 7.95
C TRP A 56 -2.69 22.27 7.46
N CYS A 57 -1.98 21.29 6.92
CA CYS A 57 -2.55 20.01 6.50
C CYS A 57 -2.43 18.98 7.63
N PRO A 58 -3.52 18.36 8.10
CA PRO A 58 -3.48 17.37 9.18
C PRO A 58 -2.81 16.04 8.79
N ALA A 59 -2.70 15.76 7.49
CA ALA A 59 -2.15 14.50 7.00
C ALA A 59 -0.61 14.53 6.96
N CYS A 60 -0.01 15.55 6.33
CA CYS A 60 1.46 15.73 6.31
C CYS A 60 2.00 16.56 7.48
N ARG A 61 1.11 17.18 8.27
CA ARG A 61 1.43 18.02 9.44
C ARG A 61 2.26 19.29 9.14
N THR A 62 2.24 19.76 7.90
CA THR A 62 2.99 20.93 7.44
C THR A 62 2.07 22.09 7.07
N ALA A 63 2.57 23.32 7.16
CA ALA A 63 1.95 24.48 6.52
C ALA A 63 2.19 24.41 5.01
N VAL A 64 1.11 24.43 4.24
CA VAL A 64 1.13 24.27 2.79
C VAL A 64 0.38 25.47 2.17
N PRO A 65 0.81 26.02 1.03
CA PRO A 65 0.11 27.14 0.39
C PRO A 65 -1.37 26.82 0.16
N VAL A 66 -2.27 27.81 0.28
CA VAL A 66 -3.72 27.61 0.09
C VAL A 66 -4.05 27.09 -1.31
N GLU A 67 -3.25 27.44 -2.30
CA GLU A 67 -3.35 27.02 -3.70
C GLU A 67 -3.13 25.51 -3.84
N GLU A 68 -2.40 24.91 -2.91
CA GLU A 68 -2.13 23.48 -2.84
C GLU A 68 -3.22 22.72 -2.07
N PHE A 69 -4.36 23.34 -1.78
CA PHE A 69 -5.57 22.65 -1.30
C PHE A 69 -6.59 22.51 -2.43
N THR A 70 -7.40 21.47 -2.37
CA THR A 70 -8.56 21.34 -3.27
C THR A 70 -9.60 22.39 -2.91
N LYS A 71 -10.29 22.96 -3.89
CA LYS A 71 -11.41 23.88 -3.64
C LYS A 71 -12.62 23.07 -3.18
N ASN A 72 -13.27 23.53 -2.12
CA ASN A 72 -14.49 22.94 -1.59
C ASN A 72 -15.41 24.04 -1.05
N SER A 73 -16.36 24.46 -1.87
CA SER A 73 -17.34 25.50 -1.54
C SER A 73 -18.34 25.09 -0.46
N ALA A 74 -18.46 23.79 -0.14
CA ALA A 74 -19.32 23.32 0.93
C ALA A 74 -18.75 23.61 2.33
N LEU A 75 -17.44 23.89 2.44
CA LEU A 75 -16.81 24.23 3.71
C LEU A 75 -16.73 25.75 3.86
N PRO A 76 -16.92 26.31 5.09
CA PRO A 76 -16.79 27.75 5.33
C PRO A 76 -15.43 28.33 4.93
N SER A 77 -14.38 27.50 4.91
CA SER A 77 -13.06 27.90 4.44
C SER A 77 -12.90 27.98 2.93
N GLY A 78 -13.81 27.43 2.13
CA GLY A 78 -13.69 27.34 0.66
C GLY A 78 -12.64 26.32 0.16
N PHE A 79 -11.89 25.70 1.06
CA PHE A 79 -10.84 24.72 0.79
C PHE A 79 -11.10 23.40 1.51
N GLY A 80 -10.62 22.31 0.93
CA GLY A 80 -10.60 20.98 1.52
C GLY A 80 -9.79 20.92 2.82
N THR A 81 -9.96 19.81 3.55
CA THR A 81 -9.32 19.59 4.85
C THR A 81 -7.84 19.23 4.76
N ARG A 82 -7.38 18.76 3.59
CA ARG A 82 -6.01 18.28 3.34
C ARG A 82 -5.47 18.93 2.06
N CYS A 83 -4.15 19.02 1.95
CA CYS A 83 -3.51 19.45 0.70
C CYS A 83 -3.76 18.43 -0.43
N LYS A 84 -3.62 18.88 -1.67
CA LYS A 84 -3.80 18.11 -2.92
C LYS A 84 -2.98 16.82 -2.90
N SER A 85 -1.71 16.88 -2.50
CA SER A 85 -0.84 15.69 -2.47
C SER A 85 -1.37 14.62 -1.53
N CYS A 86 -1.74 14.98 -0.31
CA CYS A 86 -2.35 14.04 0.65
C CYS A 86 -3.72 13.54 0.20
N HIS A 87 -4.55 14.41 -0.37
CA HIS A 87 -5.86 14.03 -0.91
C HIS A 87 -5.74 13.05 -2.08
N ASN A 88 -4.78 13.28 -2.99
CA ASN A 88 -4.51 12.41 -4.13
C ASN A 88 -3.96 11.06 -3.67
N ALA A 89 -3.08 11.04 -2.67
CA ALA A 89 -2.55 9.80 -2.09
C ALA A 89 -3.67 8.94 -1.48
N GLU A 90 -4.55 9.54 -0.67
CA GLU A 90 -5.71 8.86 -0.08
C GLU A 90 -6.69 8.36 -1.15
N SER A 91 -6.99 9.19 -2.16
CA SER A 91 -7.86 8.81 -3.28
C SER A 91 -7.28 7.64 -4.08
N LYS A 92 -5.97 7.64 -4.31
CA LYS A 92 -5.25 6.54 -4.98
C LYS A 92 -5.30 5.25 -4.16
N GLU A 93 -5.10 5.34 -2.85
CA GLU A 93 -5.18 4.17 -1.97
C GLU A 93 -6.60 3.61 -1.92
N ALA A 94 -7.62 4.46 -1.84
CA ALA A 94 -9.03 4.07 -1.88
C ALA A 94 -9.38 3.40 -3.22
N TYR A 95 -8.89 3.92 -4.34
CA TYR A 95 -9.04 3.29 -5.65
C TYR A 95 -8.42 1.88 -5.67
N TRP A 96 -7.19 1.73 -5.15
CA TRP A 96 -6.51 0.44 -5.09
C TRP A 96 -7.27 -0.58 -4.24
N ARG A 97 -7.74 -0.18 -3.05
CA ARG A 97 -8.57 -1.06 -2.21
C ARG A 97 -9.85 -1.50 -2.91
N ARG A 98 -10.54 -0.59 -3.61
CA ARG A 98 -11.78 -0.93 -4.34
C ARG A 98 -11.53 -1.84 -5.55
N ARG A 99 -10.45 -1.59 -6.30
CA ARG A 99 -10.16 -2.29 -7.57
C ARG A 99 -9.46 -3.64 -7.37
N TYR A 100 -8.61 -3.76 -6.35
CA TYR A 100 -7.71 -4.89 -6.14
C TYR A 100 -7.87 -5.55 -4.76
N GLY A 101 -8.72 -5.02 -3.87
CA GLY A 101 -8.92 -5.57 -2.53
C GLY A 101 -7.76 -5.36 -1.54
N ILE A 102 -6.67 -4.71 -1.97
CA ILE A 102 -5.44 -4.55 -1.18
C ILE A 102 -4.85 -3.14 -1.33
N THR A 103 -4.14 -2.66 -0.31
CA THR A 103 -3.41 -1.39 -0.35
C THR A 103 -2.03 -1.58 -0.98
N ARG A 104 -1.45 -0.51 -1.54
CA ARG A 104 -0.06 -0.53 -2.00
C ARG A 104 0.92 -0.87 -0.88
N SER A 105 0.72 -0.31 0.31
CA SER A 105 1.56 -0.60 1.48
C SER A 105 1.54 -2.07 1.87
N ALA A 106 0.40 -2.76 1.72
CA ALA A 106 0.33 -4.20 1.96
C ALA A 106 1.08 -5.00 0.88
N VAL A 107 1.01 -4.60 -0.39
CA VAL A 107 1.83 -5.19 -1.46
C VAL A 107 3.32 -4.96 -1.19
N ASP A 108 3.71 -3.75 -0.77
CA ASP A 108 5.10 -3.41 -0.42
C ASP A 108 5.58 -4.23 0.80
N ALA A 109 4.71 -4.51 1.78
CA ALA A 109 5.01 -5.40 2.90
C ALA A 109 5.23 -6.85 2.44
N ILE A 110 4.43 -7.34 1.49
CA ILE A 110 4.63 -8.67 0.87
C ILE A 110 5.99 -8.70 0.15
N ARG A 111 6.30 -7.68 -0.67
CA ARG A 111 7.62 -7.55 -1.32
C ARG A 111 8.75 -7.62 -0.31
N ALA A 112 8.69 -6.83 0.75
CA ALA A 112 9.71 -6.80 1.79
C ALA A 112 9.87 -8.17 2.48
N SER A 113 8.76 -8.82 2.84
CA SER A 113 8.78 -10.15 3.48
C SER A 113 9.41 -11.23 2.60
N GLN A 114 9.23 -11.14 1.28
CA GLN A 114 9.80 -12.04 0.28
C GLN A 114 11.20 -11.62 -0.18
N ARG A 115 11.78 -10.53 0.37
CA ARG A 115 13.04 -9.93 -0.09
C ARG A 115 13.03 -9.63 -1.60
N ASP A 116 11.87 -9.18 -2.08
CA ASP A 116 11.55 -8.89 -3.47
C ASP A 116 11.88 -10.05 -4.44
N ARG A 117 11.60 -11.29 -3.99
CA ARG A 117 11.76 -12.51 -4.79
C ARG A 117 10.47 -13.29 -4.94
N CYS A 118 10.39 -14.11 -5.99
CA CYS A 118 9.26 -14.99 -6.27
C CYS A 118 9.04 -15.96 -5.10
N GLY A 119 7.81 -16.07 -4.60
CA GLY A 119 7.44 -16.96 -3.50
C GLY A 119 7.59 -18.45 -3.79
N ILE A 120 7.75 -18.85 -5.05
CA ILE A 120 7.93 -20.26 -5.46
C ILE A 120 9.38 -20.56 -5.84
N CYS A 121 9.91 -19.88 -6.87
CA CYS A 121 11.24 -20.21 -7.41
C CYS A 121 12.37 -19.28 -6.91
N GLY A 122 12.04 -18.23 -6.15
CA GLY A 122 13.02 -17.27 -5.66
C GLY A 122 13.61 -16.31 -6.69
N ASP A 123 13.11 -16.27 -7.93
CA ASP A 123 13.56 -15.32 -8.97
C ASP A 123 13.38 -13.85 -8.50
N ALA A 124 14.32 -12.96 -8.84
CA ALA A 124 14.36 -11.55 -8.44
C ALA A 124 13.37 -10.65 -9.20
N SER A 125 12.43 -11.23 -9.93
CA SER A 125 11.43 -10.52 -10.75
C SER A 125 9.97 -10.84 -10.39
N PRO A 126 9.54 -10.71 -9.12
CA PRO A 126 8.17 -11.02 -8.73
C PRO A 126 7.21 -9.87 -9.08
N GLN A 127 6.53 -10.02 -10.21
CA GLN A 127 5.63 -8.99 -10.77
C GLN A 127 4.14 -9.28 -10.54
N HIS A 128 3.77 -10.52 -10.26
CA HIS A 128 2.39 -10.96 -10.22
C HIS A 128 1.95 -11.19 -8.77
N LEU A 129 0.84 -10.57 -8.35
CA LEU A 129 0.24 -10.81 -7.04
C LEU A 129 -0.69 -12.02 -7.14
N ASP A 130 -0.18 -13.16 -6.68
CA ASP A 130 -0.90 -14.42 -6.70
C ASP A 130 -1.94 -14.45 -5.58
N HIS A 131 -3.10 -15.02 -5.89
CA HIS A 131 -4.24 -15.08 -5.00
C HIS A 131 -4.95 -16.42 -5.15
N ASP A 132 -5.49 -16.88 -4.03
CA ASP A 132 -6.31 -18.08 -3.97
C ASP A 132 -7.63 -17.84 -4.69
N HIS A 133 -7.97 -18.70 -5.67
CA HIS A 133 -9.17 -18.49 -6.50
C HIS A 133 -10.48 -18.79 -5.75
N ASP A 134 -10.45 -19.55 -4.65
CA ASP A 134 -11.64 -19.87 -3.85
C ASP A 134 -11.97 -18.74 -2.85
N SER A 135 -10.97 -18.23 -2.15
CA SER A 135 -11.13 -17.23 -1.08
C SER A 135 -10.82 -15.79 -1.51
N GLY A 136 -10.16 -15.60 -2.64
CA GLY A 136 -9.65 -14.31 -3.10
C GLY A 136 -8.50 -13.76 -2.25
N ARG A 137 -7.99 -14.54 -1.30
CA ARG A 137 -6.90 -14.09 -0.41
C ARG A 137 -5.58 -14.10 -1.16
N ILE A 138 -4.82 -13.02 -1.00
CA ILE A 138 -3.48 -12.91 -1.55
C ILE A 138 -2.57 -13.96 -0.90
N ARG A 139 -1.83 -14.72 -1.72
CA ARG A 139 -0.86 -15.73 -1.27
C ARG A 139 0.55 -15.13 -1.21
N ALA A 140 1.10 -14.74 -2.36
CA ALA A 140 2.47 -14.26 -2.50
C ALA A 140 2.65 -13.42 -3.76
N LEU A 141 3.82 -12.79 -3.92
CA LEU A 141 4.27 -12.29 -5.22
C LEU A 141 5.05 -13.37 -5.98
N LEU A 142 4.70 -13.60 -7.24
CA LEU A 142 5.32 -14.59 -8.12
C LEU A 142 5.93 -13.95 -9.36
N CYS A 143 6.94 -14.60 -9.95
CA CYS A 143 7.39 -14.27 -11.29
C CYS A 143 6.36 -14.74 -12.33
N GLN A 144 6.44 -14.22 -13.55
CA GLN A 144 5.50 -14.55 -14.63
C GLN A 144 5.39 -16.07 -14.87
N ARG A 145 6.53 -16.78 -14.91
CA ARG A 145 6.57 -18.23 -15.19
C ARG A 145 5.84 -19.04 -14.12
N CYS A 146 6.09 -18.76 -12.85
CA CYS A 146 5.45 -19.49 -11.75
C CYS A 146 3.95 -19.21 -11.70
N ASN A 147 3.52 -17.95 -11.86
CA ASN A 147 2.11 -17.60 -11.88
C ASN A 147 1.36 -18.29 -13.02
N HIS A 148 1.91 -18.27 -14.23
CA HIS A 148 1.32 -18.99 -15.37
C HIS A 148 1.34 -20.50 -15.16
N GLY A 149 2.41 -21.05 -14.59
CA GLY A 149 2.52 -22.46 -14.25
C GLY A 149 1.37 -22.92 -13.35
N LEU A 150 1.08 -22.19 -12.26
CA LEU A 150 -0.06 -22.49 -11.39
C LEU A 150 -1.38 -22.50 -12.18
N GLY A 151 -1.61 -21.48 -13.02
CA GLY A 151 -2.82 -21.42 -13.86
C GLY A 151 -2.93 -22.57 -14.88
N LEU A 152 -1.82 -22.98 -15.50
CA LEU A 152 -1.79 -24.12 -16.44
C LEU A 152 -2.12 -25.46 -15.74
N PHE A 153 -1.73 -25.60 -14.47
CA PHE A 153 -2.11 -26.72 -13.61
C PHE A 153 -3.43 -26.48 -12.85
N ARG A 154 -4.23 -25.49 -13.29
CA ARG A 154 -5.58 -25.17 -12.77
C ARG A 154 -5.61 -24.86 -11.27
N ASP A 155 -4.47 -24.43 -10.72
CA ASP A 155 -4.30 -24.20 -9.29
C ASP A 155 -4.63 -25.45 -8.44
N GLU A 156 -4.54 -26.65 -9.03
CA GLU A 156 -4.93 -27.91 -8.40
C GLU A 156 -3.71 -28.64 -7.79
N PRO A 157 -3.63 -28.78 -6.45
CA PRO A 157 -2.44 -29.36 -5.79
C PRO A 157 -2.16 -30.80 -6.22
N ALA A 158 -3.20 -31.62 -6.39
CA ALA A 158 -3.06 -33.01 -6.80
C ALA A 158 -2.41 -33.14 -8.20
N LEU A 159 -2.79 -32.26 -9.13
CA LEU A 159 -2.24 -32.24 -10.49
C LEU A 159 -0.79 -31.76 -10.48
N LEU A 160 -0.45 -30.73 -9.69
CA LEU A 160 0.93 -30.26 -9.50
C LEU A 160 1.84 -31.36 -8.93
N HIS A 161 1.36 -32.11 -7.93
CA HIS A 161 2.11 -33.25 -7.39
C HIS A 161 2.31 -34.36 -8.43
N THR A 162 1.26 -34.69 -9.19
CA THR A 162 1.34 -35.68 -10.26
C THR A 162 2.36 -35.28 -11.33
N ALA A 163 2.38 -33.99 -11.73
CA ALA A 163 3.37 -33.46 -12.66
C ALA A 163 4.81 -33.57 -12.13
N ALA A 164 5.02 -33.32 -10.84
CA ALA A 164 6.34 -33.48 -10.21
C ALA A 164 6.81 -34.95 -10.21
N LEU A 165 5.89 -35.88 -9.93
CA LEU A 165 6.18 -37.32 -9.98
C LEU A 165 6.48 -37.79 -11.41
N TYR A 166 5.71 -37.33 -12.40
CA TYR A 166 5.94 -37.63 -13.82
C TYR A 166 7.36 -37.26 -14.27
N VAL A 167 7.79 -36.02 -13.96
CA VAL A 167 9.14 -35.54 -14.30
C VAL A 167 10.22 -36.36 -13.58
N THR A 168 10.00 -36.65 -12.30
CA THR A 168 10.95 -37.42 -11.48
C THR A 168 11.12 -38.85 -12.01
N GLY A 169 10.00 -39.54 -12.29
CA GLY A 169 10.01 -40.91 -12.79
C GLY A 169 10.75 -41.06 -14.11
N HIS A 170 10.47 -40.18 -15.08
CA HIS A 170 11.18 -40.22 -16.37
C HIS A 170 12.69 -39.93 -16.24
N ARG A 171 13.09 -39.01 -15.34
CA ARG A 171 14.52 -38.77 -15.07
C ARG A 171 15.21 -40.00 -14.49
N GLN A 172 14.56 -40.70 -13.56
CA GLN A 172 15.09 -41.93 -12.98
C GLN A 172 15.18 -43.05 -14.02
N GLN A 173 14.16 -43.19 -14.87
CA GLN A 173 14.17 -44.16 -15.96
C GLN A 173 15.33 -43.91 -16.92
N HIS A 174 15.51 -42.68 -17.42
CA HIS A 174 16.61 -42.34 -18.32
C HIS A 174 17.98 -42.56 -17.66
N ALA A 175 18.10 -42.28 -16.35
CA ALA A 175 19.34 -42.52 -15.61
C ALA A 175 19.65 -44.02 -15.50
N LEU A 176 18.64 -44.87 -15.22
CA LEU A 176 18.79 -46.32 -15.17
C LEU A 176 19.19 -46.89 -16.54
N GLU A 177 18.53 -46.46 -17.61
CA GLU A 177 18.86 -46.84 -18.99
C GLU A 177 20.31 -46.49 -19.32
N SER A 178 20.76 -45.29 -18.94
CA SER A 178 22.14 -44.83 -19.14
C SER A 178 23.15 -45.69 -18.37
N LEU A 179 22.84 -46.07 -17.12
CA LEU A 179 23.69 -46.93 -16.30
C LEU A 179 23.79 -48.35 -16.86
N LEU A 180 22.66 -48.93 -17.30
CA LEU A 180 22.64 -50.27 -17.91
C LEU A 180 23.44 -50.28 -19.23
N ALA A 181 23.28 -49.26 -20.08
CA ALA A 181 24.04 -49.13 -21.31
C ALA A 181 25.56 -49.02 -21.05
N ALA A 182 25.97 -48.27 -20.03
CA ALA A 182 27.38 -48.16 -19.62
C ALA A 182 27.95 -49.50 -19.14
N ALA A 183 27.20 -50.23 -18.30
CA ALA A 183 27.64 -51.53 -17.77
C ALA A 183 27.79 -52.60 -18.88
N CYS A 184 26.97 -52.56 -19.92
CA CYS A 184 27.09 -53.48 -21.06
C CYS A 184 28.32 -53.20 -21.94
N ASN A 185 28.82 -51.96 -21.97
CA ASN A 185 29.98 -51.59 -22.79
C ASN A 185 31.33 -51.98 -22.15
N GLU A 186 31.40 -52.20 -20.83
CA GLU A 186 32.63 -52.65 -20.15
C GLU A 186 32.93 -54.15 -20.35
N GLY A 187 31.99 -54.93 -20.90
CA GLY A 187 32.15 -56.37 -21.14
C GLY A 187 32.74 -56.77 -22.50
N GLN A 188 33.10 -55.81 -23.35
CA GLN A 188 33.60 -56.08 -24.72
C GLN A 188 35.12 -56.02 -24.88
N ASP A 189 35.87 -55.62 -23.85
CA ASP A 189 37.33 -55.76 -23.83
C ASP A 189 37.74 -57.16 -23.34
N GLY A 190 37.42 -58.17 -24.15
CA GLY A 190 37.94 -59.53 -23.98
C GLY A 190 39.45 -59.60 -24.27
N PRO A 191 40.18 -60.54 -23.65
CA PRO A 191 41.63 -60.49 -23.52
C PRO A 191 42.33 -60.49 -24.89
N ALA A 192 43.31 -59.60 -25.06
CA ALA A 192 44.20 -59.58 -26.21
C ALA A 192 44.82 -60.97 -26.40
N ASP A 193 44.60 -61.53 -27.59
CA ASP A 193 45.13 -62.82 -28.06
C ASP A 193 46.66 -62.83 -27.96
N VAL A 194 47.18 -63.49 -26.91
CA VAL A 194 48.59 -63.84 -26.78
C VAL A 194 48.76 -65.23 -27.39
N SER A 195 48.95 -65.32 -28.71
CA SER A 195 49.35 -66.58 -29.34
C SER A 195 50.21 -66.42 -30.60
N SER A 196 51.52 -66.65 -30.37
CA SER A 196 52.48 -67.28 -31.30
C SER A 196 52.99 -66.40 -32.46
N ARG A 197 54.27 -66.34 -32.84
CA ARG A 197 55.36 -67.34 -32.99
C ARG A 197 56.72 -66.61 -32.88
N ARG A 198 57.70 -67.16 -32.16
CA ARG A 198 58.83 -67.98 -32.68
C ARG A 198 59.63 -67.32 -33.79
#